data_AF-A0A6A3BYG8-F1
#
_entry.id   AF-A0A6A3BYG8-F1
#
_cell.length_a   1.000
_cell.length_b   1.000
_cell.length_c   1.000
_cell.angle_alpha   90.00
_cell.angle_beta   90.00
_cell.angle_gamma   90.00
#
_symmetry.space_group_name_H-M   'P 1'
#
loop_
_entity.id
_entity.type
_entity.pdbx_description
1 polymer ?
#
loop_
_entity_poly.entity_id
_entity_poly.type
_entity_poly.pdbx_seq_one_letter_code
_entity_poly.pdbx_strand_id
1 'polypeptide(L)'
;MTETGNAEDDQQAIVASAEENNKDESDPVGLDALIPRSGKRDDRANGKKDVIAKNRIDDEEDTKRFLKSKREDLISCLEIAAQRYKTPWCQTVIDILVKHAFDNVARFTSRQRNAIEKLWTSVREQQIRRKQGKSVSGKLDVNAFEWLQQKYSTEKISIRHSVGASGDRRCQQWLG
;
A
#
# COMPACT_ATOMS: atom_id res chain seq x y z
N MET A 1 -50.41 -2.24 5.96
CA MET A 1 -49.49 -3.14 6.66
C MET A 1 -48.09 -2.56 6.46
N THR A 2 -47.76 -1.33 6.87
CA THR A 2 -47.76 -0.72 8.23
C THR A 2 -47.10 -1.61 9.27
N GLU A 3 -45.84 -1.33 9.58
CA GLU A 3 -45.38 -1.20 10.97
C GLU A 3 -44.08 -0.39 11.03
N THR A 4 -44.27 0.89 11.35
CA THR A 4 -43.31 1.82 11.92
C THR A 4 -43.15 1.53 13.41
N GLY A 5 -41.93 1.32 13.89
CA GLY A 5 -41.62 1.27 15.32
C GLY A 5 -41.00 2.59 15.78
N ASN A 6 -41.85 3.53 16.18
CA ASN A 6 -41.48 4.74 16.92
C ASN A 6 -41.60 4.42 18.41
N ALA A 7 -40.63 4.83 19.23
CA ALA A 7 -40.76 4.85 20.68
C ALA A 7 -40.15 6.17 21.19
N GLU A 8 -41.04 7.09 21.53
CA GLU A 8 -40.80 8.34 22.26
C GLU A 8 -41.11 8.14 23.75
N ASP A 9 -40.74 9.17 24.53
CA ASP A 9 -41.01 9.45 25.94
C ASP A 9 -40.14 8.76 27.01
N ASP A 10 -39.33 9.54 27.71
CA ASP A 10 -39.88 10.30 28.84
C ASP A 10 -38.99 11.49 29.25
N GLN A 11 -39.60 12.67 29.34
CA GLN A 11 -39.05 13.83 30.03
C GLN A 11 -39.30 13.67 31.53
N GLN A 12 -38.25 13.80 32.36
CA GLN A 12 -38.43 14.20 33.75
C GLN A 12 -37.29 15.10 34.20
N ALA A 13 -37.61 16.38 34.31
CA ALA A 13 -36.82 17.38 35.00
C ALA A 13 -36.90 17.12 36.52
N ILE A 14 -35.74 17.04 37.17
CA ILE A 14 -35.63 17.19 38.62
C ILE A 14 -34.51 18.21 38.89
N VAL A 15 -34.91 19.29 39.53
CA VAL A 15 -34.09 20.41 39.99
C VAL A 15 -33.54 20.09 41.39
N ALA A 16 -32.42 20.74 41.73
CA ALA A 16 -31.67 20.77 43.00
C ALA A 16 -30.49 19.79 43.05
N SER A 17 -29.29 20.16 43.52
CA SER A 17 -28.91 21.28 44.37
C SER A 17 -27.46 21.68 44.06
N ALA A 18 -27.14 22.95 44.28
CA ALA A 18 -25.79 23.46 44.26
C ALA A 18 -24.98 22.83 45.40
N GLU A 19 -23.84 22.21 45.05
CA GLU A 19 -22.70 22.11 45.95
C GLU A 19 -21.47 22.57 45.18
N GLU A 20 -20.99 23.74 45.58
CA GLU A 20 -19.67 24.23 45.28
C GLU A 20 -18.63 23.19 45.72
N ASN A 21 -17.90 22.65 44.76
CA ASN A 21 -16.58 22.11 45.02
C ASN A 21 -15.68 22.56 43.88
N ASN A 22 -15.06 23.73 44.06
CA ASN A 22 -13.85 24.13 43.35
C ASN A 22 -12.75 23.10 43.70
N LYS A 23 -12.82 21.93 43.08
CA LYS A 23 -11.63 21.12 42.84
C LYS A 23 -11.03 21.66 41.56
N ASP A 24 -10.21 22.69 41.75
CA ASP A 24 -9.16 22.99 40.79
C ASP A 24 -8.41 21.68 40.55
N GLU A 25 -8.64 21.12 39.37
CA GLU A 25 -7.96 19.93 38.86
C GLU A 25 -6.47 20.25 38.86
N SER A 26 -5.80 19.85 39.94
CA SER A 26 -4.40 20.16 40.13
C SER A 26 -3.62 19.31 39.14
N ASP A 27 -2.98 19.99 38.18
CA ASP A 27 -2.17 19.39 37.13
C ASP A 27 -1.12 18.43 37.73
N PRO A 28 -1.24 17.11 37.52
CA PRO A 28 -0.40 16.10 38.15
C PRO A 28 1.06 16.15 37.70
N VAL A 29 1.39 16.95 36.68
CA VAL A 29 2.74 17.06 36.11
C VAL A 29 3.34 18.46 36.32
N GLY A 30 2.59 19.40 36.90
CA GLY A 30 3.07 20.76 37.22
C GLY A 30 3.50 21.58 36.00
N LEU A 31 3.01 21.23 34.81
CA LEU A 31 3.24 21.96 33.56
C LEU A 31 2.59 23.35 33.59
N ASP A 32 1.49 23.52 34.33
CA ASP A 32 0.85 24.82 34.53
C ASP A 32 1.75 25.84 35.25
N ALA A 33 2.75 25.39 36.01
CA ALA A 33 3.75 26.28 36.64
C ALA A 33 4.76 26.84 35.61
N LEU A 34 4.89 26.18 34.45
CA LEU A 34 5.78 26.58 33.35
C LEU A 34 5.05 27.46 32.32
N ILE A 35 3.72 27.52 32.37
CA ILE A 35 2.93 28.42 31.52
C ILE A 35 2.88 29.79 32.22
N PRO A 36 3.47 30.86 31.65
CA PRO A 36 3.38 32.18 32.24
C PRO A 36 1.91 32.60 32.32
N ARG A 37 1.37 32.64 33.54
CA ARG A 37 -0.01 33.01 33.84
C ARG A 37 -0.17 34.50 33.50
N SER A 38 -0.51 34.81 32.25
CA SER A 38 -0.70 36.17 31.79
C SER A 38 -1.88 36.79 32.53
N GLY A 39 -1.59 37.60 33.54
CA GLY A 39 -2.59 38.37 34.25
C GLY A 39 -3.28 39.39 33.34
N LYS A 40 -4.59 39.53 33.58
CA LYS A 40 -5.45 40.70 33.32
C LYS A 40 -5.94 40.89 31.86
N ARG A 41 -7.27 40.75 31.70
CA ARG A 41 -8.11 41.35 30.63
C ARG A 41 -7.74 42.84 30.52
N ASP A 42 -7.57 43.49 29.38
CA ASP A 42 -8.25 43.43 28.08
C ASP A 42 -7.23 43.73 26.95
N ASP A 43 -7.66 43.59 25.69
CA ASP A 43 -7.00 44.11 24.47
C ASP A 43 -6.08 43.17 23.65
N ARG A 44 -6.38 41.86 23.60
CA ARG A 44 -5.70 40.90 22.68
C ARG A 44 -6.63 39.99 21.88
N ALA A 45 -7.84 40.43 21.58
CA ALA A 45 -8.78 39.64 20.78
C ALA A 45 -8.44 39.64 19.28
N ASN A 46 -7.80 40.70 18.75
CA ASN A 46 -7.54 40.81 17.31
C ASN A 46 -6.30 40.02 16.83
N GLY A 47 -5.27 39.85 17.66
CA GLY A 47 -4.06 39.11 17.27
C GLY A 47 -4.22 37.58 17.28
N LYS A 48 -5.10 37.03 18.12
CA LYS A 48 -5.31 35.57 18.21
C LYS A 48 -5.98 34.99 16.97
N LYS A 49 -6.90 35.73 16.33
CA LYS A 49 -7.58 35.28 15.10
C LYS A 49 -6.62 35.20 13.91
N ASP A 50 -5.74 36.20 13.77
CA ASP A 50 -4.71 36.20 12.71
C ASP A 50 -3.68 35.09 12.91
N VAL A 51 -3.22 34.83 14.13
CA VAL A 51 -2.28 33.73 14.41
C VAL A 51 -2.91 32.36 14.16
N ILE A 52 -4.18 32.15 14.55
CA ILE A 52 -4.90 30.90 14.28
C ILE A 52 -5.14 30.72 12.77
N ALA A 53 -5.48 31.79 12.04
CA ALA A 53 -5.64 31.73 10.60
C ALA A 53 -4.31 31.43 9.89
N LYS A 54 -3.21 32.05 10.35
CA LYS A 54 -1.87 31.84 9.79
C LYS A 54 -1.35 30.43 10.06
N ASN A 55 -1.54 29.89 11.27
CA ASN A 55 -1.18 28.52 11.61
C ASN A 55 -1.97 27.50 10.77
N ARG A 56 -3.28 27.71 10.56
CA ARG A 56 -4.09 26.84 9.69
C ARG A 56 -3.61 26.85 8.23
N ILE A 57 -3.19 28.01 7.73
CA ILE A 57 -2.64 28.15 6.37
C ILE A 57 -1.30 27.43 6.27
N ASP A 58 -0.44 27.55 7.29
CA ASP A 58 0.86 26.88 7.36
C ASP A 58 0.71 25.35 7.43
N ASP A 59 -0.22 24.86 8.27
CA ASP A 59 -0.58 23.43 8.36
C ASP A 59 -1.10 22.89 7.00
N GLU A 60 -1.90 23.67 6.28
CA GLU A 60 -2.35 23.31 4.93
C GLU A 60 -1.21 23.29 3.91
N GLU A 61 -0.22 24.19 4.01
CA GLU A 61 0.94 24.16 3.15
C GLU A 61 1.83 22.95 3.43
N ASP A 62 2.04 22.62 4.68
CA ASP A 62 2.85 21.48 5.09
C ASP A 62 2.21 20.15 4.68
N THR A 63 0.88 20.02 4.82
CA THR A 63 0.17 18.85 4.29
C THR A 63 0.27 18.75 2.76
N LYS A 64 0.21 19.87 2.04
CA LYS A 64 0.43 19.89 0.58
C LYS A 64 1.86 19.51 0.20
N ARG A 65 2.87 19.94 0.97
CA ARG A 65 4.29 19.58 0.77
C ARG A 65 4.52 18.10 1.04
N PHE A 66 4.01 17.59 2.16
CA PHE A 66 4.06 16.18 2.51
C PHE A 66 3.43 15.29 1.42
N LEU A 67 2.27 15.69 0.90
CA LEU A 67 1.63 14.97 -0.20
C LEU A 67 2.45 14.98 -1.49
N LYS A 68 3.19 16.05 -1.77
CA LYS A 68 4.12 16.09 -2.91
C LYS A 68 5.28 15.12 -2.70
N SER A 69 5.96 15.17 -1.56
CA SER A 69 7.06 14.25 -1.24
C SER A 69 6.61 12.79 -1.30
N LYS A 70 5.45 12.48 -0.71
CA LYS A 70 4.87 11.13 -0.75
C LYS A 70 4.62 10.63 -2.18
N ARG A 71 4.20 11.50 -3.10
CA ARG A 71 4.00 11.15 -4.52
C ARG A 71 5.32 10.90 -5.23
N GLU A 72 6.36 11.67 -4.92
CA GLU A 72 7.70 11.49 -5.47
C GLU A 72 8.30 10.16 -5.00
N ASP A 73 8.23 9.89 -3.70
CA ASP A 73 8.68 8.62 -3.12
C ASP A 73 7.95 7.42 -3.76
N LEU A 74 6.64 7.53 -3.96
CA LEU A 74 5.85 6.48 -4.61
C LEU A 74 6.36 6.18 -6.03
N ILE A 75 6.72 7.21 -6.80
CA ILE A 75 7.24 7.04 -8.15
C ILE A 75 8.61 6.36 -8.10
N SER A 76 9.50 6.79 -7.20
CA SER A 76 10.79 6.12 -6.99
C SER A 76 10.61 4.65 -6.60
N CYS A 77 9.64 4.33 -5.73
CA CYS A 77 9.31 2.95 -5.40
C CYS A 77 8.87 2.15 -6.63
N LEU A 78 8.02 2.72 -7.49
CA LEU A 78 7.55 2.06 -8.71
C LEU A 78 8.68 1.84 -9.73
N GLU A 79 9.60 2.80 -9.86
CA GLU A 79 10.78 2.67 -10.72
C GLU A 79 11.70 1.54 -10.24
N ILE A 80 11.98 1.48 -8.93
CA ILE A 80 12.78 0.41 -8.33
C ILE A 80 12.08 -0.95 -8.48
N ALA A 81 10.76 -1.00 -8.27
CA ALA A 81 9.98 -2.21 -8.44
C ALA A 81 10.05 -2.71 -9.89
N ALA A 82 9.94 -1.84 -10.89
CA ALA A 82 10.02 -2.21 -12.30
C ALA A 82 11.37 -2.83 -12.69
N GLN A 83 12.48 -2.42 -12.05
CA GLN A 83 13.80 -3.07 -12.26
C GLN A 83 13.83 -4.55 -11.84
N ARG A 84 12.92 -4.95 -10.94
CA ARG A 84 12.78 -6.32 -10.45
C ARG A 84 11.82 -7.18 -11.28
N TYR A 85 11.29 -6.67 -12.39
CA TYR A 85 10.37 -7.43 -13.25
C TYR A 85 11.01 -8.69 -13.87
N LYS A 86 12.34 -8.76 -13.94
CA LYS A 86 13.08 -9.98 -14.32
C LYS A 86 12.85 -11.16 -13.38
N THR A 87 12.39 -10.92 -12.15
CA THR A 87 12.19 -11.93 -11.13
C THR A 87 10.76 -12.47 -11.21
N PRO A 88 10.54 -13.77 -11.55
CA PRO A 88 9.21 -14.30 -11.86
C PRO A 88 8.17 -14.07 -10.75
N TRP A 89 8.55 -14.25 -9.49
CA TRP A 89 7.63 -14.09 -8.36
C TRP A 89 7.20 -12.63 -8.11
N CYS A 90 7.95 -11.64 -8.61
CA CYS A 90 7.59 -10.22 -8.47
C CYS A 90 6.61 -9.74 -9.54
N GLN A 91 6.57 -10.40 -10.70
CA GLN A 91 5.98 -9.86 -11.94
C GLN A 91 4.51 -9.47 -11.76
N THR A 92 3.70 -10.34 -11.17
CA THR A 92 2.27 -10.09 -10.95
C THR A 92 2.03 -8.89 -10.04
N VAL A 93 2.84 -8.75 -8.98
CA VAL A 93 2.71 -7.63 -8.04
C VAL A 93 3.07 -6.32 -8.74
N ILE A 94 4.16 -6.31 -9.52
CA ILE A 94 4.57 -5.13 -10.29
C ILE A 94 3.50 -4.74 -11.32
N ASP A 95 2.95 -5.72 -12.05
CA ASP A 95 1.85 -5.49 -13.00
C ASP A 95 0.66 -4.78 -12.34
N ILE A 96 0.23 -5.26 -11.17
CA ILE A 96 -0.90 -4.70 -10.43
C ILE A 96 -0.58 -3.27 -9.96
N LEU A 97 0.61 -3.06 -9.36
CA LEU A 97 1.01 -1.76 -8.83
C LEU A 97 1.11 -0.69 -9.91
N VAL A 98 1.78 -1.01 -11.02
CA VAL A 98 1.97 -0.05 -12.12
C VAL A 98 0.65 0.24 -12.83
N LYS A 99 -0.19 -0.78 -13.02
CA LYS A 99 -1.55 -0.58 -13.56
C LYS A 99 -2.37 0.33 -12.64
N HIS A 100 -2.36 0.08 -11.34
CA HIS A 100 -3.09 0.90 -10.38
C HIS A 100 -2.59 2.35 -10.36
N ALA A 101 -1.28 2.57 -10.45
CA ALA A 101 -0.71 3.91 -10.55
C ALA A 101 -1.13 4.63 -11.84
N PHE A 102 -1.17 3.91 -12.95
CA PHE A 102 -1.63 4.43 -14.25
C PHE A 102 -3.13 4.76 -14.25
N ASP A 103 -3.98 3.91 -13.69
CA ASP A 103 -5.43 4.17 -13.58
C ASP A 103 -5.71 5.41 -12.71
N ASN A 104 -4.79 5.75 -11.79
CA ASN A 104 -4.85 6.92 -10.91
C ASN A 104 -3.95 8.09 -11.35
N VAL A 105 -3.52 8.14 -12.62
CA VAL A 105 -2.56 9.13 -13.13
C VAL A 105 -3.02 10.59 -12.93
N ALA A 106 -4.33 10.83 -12.87
CA ALA A 106 -4.93 12.14 -12.61
C ALA A 106 -4.46 12.76 -11.28
N ARG A 107 -4.10 11.94 -10.28
CA ARG A 107 -3.65 12.39 -8.95
C ARG A 107 -2.21 12.91 -8.92
N PHE A 108 -1.45 12.71 -10.01
CA PHE A 108 -0.05 13.12 -10.15
C PHE A 108 0.10 14.40 -10.97
N THR A 109 1.27 15.03 -10.85
CA THR A 109 1.63 16.22 -11.64
C THR A 109 1.98 15.85 -13.08
N SER A 110 1.88 16.77 -14.05
CA SER A 110 2.15 16.51 -15.47
C SER A 110 3.48 15.80 -15.73
N ARG A 111 4.56 16.23 -15.06
CA ARG A 111 5.89 15.59 -15.15
C ARG A 111 5.88 14.14 -14.64
N GLN A 112 5.21 13.91 -13.53
CA GLN A 112 5.08 12.58 -12.92
C GLN A 112 4.21 11.65 -13.79
N ARG A 113 3.16 12.18 -14.44
CA ARG A 113 2.31 11.41 -15.36
C ARG A 113 3.12 10.84 -16.52
N ASN A 114 3.98 11.65 -17.14
CA ASN A 114 4.87 11.18 -18.20
C ASN A 114 5.80 10.04 -17.73
N ALA A 115 6.30 10.11 -16.49
CA ALA A 115 7.12 9.04 -15.92
C ALA A 115 6.32 7.74 -15.72
N ILE A 116 5.10 7.84 -15.19
CA ILE A 116 4.18 6.70 -14.99
C ILE A 116 3.77 6.09 -16.33
N GLU A 117 3.48 6.90 -17.34
CA GLU A 117 3.17 6.45 -18.70
C GLU A 117 4.32 5.66 -19.31
N LYS A 118 5.54 6.20 -19.24
CA LYS A 118 6.73 5.50 -19.70
C LYS A 118 6.93 4.17 -18.97
N LEU A 119 6.77 4.17 -17.64
CA LEU A 119 6.86 2.96 -16.83
C LEU A 119 5.82 1.92 -17.25
N TRP A 120 4.56 2.35 -17.45
CA TRP A 120 3.46 1.49 -17.86
C TRP A 120 3.69 0.87 -19.23
N THR A 121 4.15 1.64 -20.23
CA THR A 121 4.47 1.10 -21.55
C THR A 121 5.55 0.02 -21.48
N SER A 122 6.60 0.24 -20.70
CA SER A 122 7.70 -0.73 -20.53
C SER A 122 7.22 -2.02 -19.84
N VAL A 123 6.49 -1.90 -18.73
CA VAL A 123 5.98 -3.07 -17.99
C VAL A 123 4.94 -3.82 -18.82
N ARG A 124 4.05 -3.11 -19.52
CA ARG A 124 3.04 -3.73 -20.39
C ARG A 124 3.66 -4.49 -21.54
N GLU A 125 4.72 -3.96 -22.15
CA GLU A 125 5.47 -4.70 -23.17
C GLU A 125 6.06 -5.99 -22.61
N GLN A 126 6.70 -5.94 -21.43
CA GLN A 126 7.25 -7.12 -20.76
C GLN A 126 6.15 -8.12 -20.38
N GLN A 127 4.99 -7.65 -19.95
CA GLN A 127 3.81 -8.47 -19.69
C GLN A 127 3.30 -9.17 -20.94
N ILE A 128 3.23 -8.48 -22.07
CA ILE A 128 2.83 -9.05 -23.35
C ILE A 128 3.85 -10.11 -23.80
N ARG A 129 5.16 -9.82 -23.72
CA ARG A 129 6.22 -10.78 -24.04
C ARG A 129 6.11 -12.05 -23.20
N ARG A 130 5.89 -11.89 -21.89
CA ARG A 130 5.67 -13.01 -20.95
C ARG A 130 4.45 -13.85 -21.35
N LYS A 131 3.33 -13.23 -21.70
CA LYS A 131 2.10 -13.93 -22.13
C LYS A 131 2.24 -14.62 -23.47
N GLN A 132 3.06 -14.07 -24.36
CA GLN A 132 3.32 -14.66 -25.68
C GLN A 132 4.28 -15.84 -25.63
N GLY A 133 4.93 -16.13 -24.49
CA GLY A 133 5.85 -17.25 -24.33
C GLY A 133 7.13 -17.15 -25.18
N LYS A 134 7.38 -15.99 -25.80
CA LYS A 134 8.58 -15.72 -26.60
C LYS A 134 9.67 -15.28 -25.64
N SER A 135 10.67 -16.14 -25.43
CA SER A 135 11.85 -15.77 -24.66
C SER A 135 12.58 -14.61 -25.34
N VAL A 136 13.41 -13.89 -24.58
CA VAL A 136 14.26 -12.78 -25.08
C VAL A 136 15.16 -13.23 -26.26
N SER A 137 15.39 -14.54 -26.42
CA SER A 137 16.15 -15.16 -27.51
C SER A 137 15.29 -15.53 -28.74
N GLY A 138 13.96 -15.39 -28.70
CA GLY A 138 13.06 -15.81 -29.79
C GLY A 138 12.88 -17.33 -29.93
N LYS A 139 13.45 -18.13 -29.02
CA LYS A 139 13.17 -19.57 -28.92
C LYS A 139 11.89 -19.77 -28.12
N LEU A 140 11.11 -20.79 -28.53
CA LEU A 140 10.00 -21.32 -27.76
C LEU A 140 10.60 -21.91 -26.47
N ASP A 141 10.39 -21.26 -25.34
CA ASP A 141 10.75 -21.84 -24.05
C ASP A 141 9.80 -23.01 -23.83
N VAL A 142 10.21 -24.21 -24.24
CA VAL A 142 9.53 -25.44 -23.85
C VAL A 142 9.52 -25.48 -22.33
N ASN A 143 8.32 -25.56 -21.76
CA ASN A 143 8.17 -25.58 -20.31
C ASN A 143 8.97 -26.78 -19.76
N ALA A 144 9.56 -26.67 -18.56
CA ALA A 144 10.29 -27.79 -17.94
C ALA A 144 9.46 -29.08 -17.94
N PHE A 145 8.13 -28.95 -17.86
CA PHE A 145 7.17 -30.04 -18.02
C PHE A 145 7.16 -30.64 -19.44
N GLU A 146 7.12 -29.84 -20.49
CA GLU A 146 7.16 -30.31 -21.89
C GLU A 146 8.51 -30.97 -22.21
N TRP A 147 9.60 -30.41 -21.67
CA TRP A 147 10.92 -31.00 -21.80
C TRP A 147 11.01 -32.35 -21.10
N LEU A 148 10.46 -32.47 -19.88
CA LEU A 148 10.34 -33.76 -19.17
C LEU A 148 9.46 -34.74 -19.96
N GLN A 149 8.31 -34.28 -20.46
CA GLN A 149 7.38 -35.11 -21.22
C GLN A 149 8.05 -35.64 -22.47
N GLN A 150 8.73 -34.79 -23.24
CA GLN A 150 9.47 -35.20 -24.42
C GLN A 150 10.57 -36.20 -24.05
N LYS A 151 11.33 -35.94 -22.98
CA LYS A 151 12.38 -36.84 -22.50
C LYS A 151 11.85 -38.24 -22.17
N TYR A 152 10.75 -38.31 -21.40
CA TYR A 152 10.15 -39.59 -21.00
C TYR A 152 9.30 -40.23 -22.10
N SER A 153 8.84 -39.48 -23.10
CA SER A 153 8.05 -40.02 -24.22
C SER A 153 8.83 -41.03 -25.07
N THR A 154 10.15 -40.86 -25.16
CA THR A 154 11.05 -41.75 -25.89
C THR A 154 11.68 -42.83 -24.99
N GLU A 155 11.44 -42.76 -23.69
CA GLU A 155 12.11 -43.59 -22.70
C GLU A 155 11.33 -44.89 -22.51
N LYS A 156 12.00 -46.04 -22.76
CA LYS A 156 11.34 -47.35 -22.65
C LYS A 156 11.01 -47.65 -21.19
N ILE A 157 9.72 -47.82 -20.90
CA ILE A 157 9.23 -48.32 -19.61
C ILE A 157 9.50 -49.81 -19.55
N SER A 158 10.30 -50.22 -18.56
CA SER A 158 10.50 -51.64 -18.26
C SER A 158 9.18 -52.29 -17.84
N ILE A 159 9.03 -53.59 -18.07
CA ILE A 159 7.86 -54.41 -17.66
C ILE A 159 7.57 -54.27 -16.16
N ARG A 160 8.58 -53.90 -15.35
CA ARG A 160 8.46 -53.62 -13.92
C ARG A 160 8.11 -52.15 -13.60
N HIS A 161 7.61 -51.40 -14.58
CA HIS A 161 7.27 -49.97 -14.49
C HIS A 161 8.43 -49.02 -14.14
N SER A 162 9.69 -49.44 -14.31
CA SER A 162 10.85 -48.56 -14.13
C SER A 162 11.14 -47.78 -15.42
N VAL A 163 11.36 -46.47 -15.30
CA VAL A 163 11.82 -45.59 -16.38
C VAL A 163 13.36 -45.52 -16.40
N GLY A 164 13.96 -45.69 -17.58
CA GLY A 164 15.42 -45.66 -17.79
C GLY A 164 16.03 -47.06 -17.88
N ALA A 165 16.38 -47.48 -19.09
CA ALA A 165 16.99 -48.79 -19.39
C ALA A 165 18.53 -48.78 -19.35
N SER A 166 19.16 -47.62 -19.19
CA SER A 166 20.61 -47.48 -19.09
C SER A 166 21.00 -47.47 -17.62
N GLY A 167 21.57 -48.57 -17.13
CA GLY A 167 21.82 -48.87 -15.71
C GLY A 167 22.85 -48.00 -14.98
N ASP A 168 22.74 -46.67 -15.08
CA ASP A 168 23.75 -45.72 -14.58
C ASP A 168 23.28 -44.87 -13.38
N ARG A 169 22.21 -45.29 -12.69
CA ARG A 169 21.74 -44.63 -11.46
C ARG A 169 22.00 -45.53 -10.25
N ARG A 170 22.99 -45.16 -9.44
CA ARG A 170 23.10 -45.60 -8.05
C ARG A 170 21.88 -45.09 -7.29
N CYS A 171 20.83 -45.91 -7.16
CA CYS A 171 19.68 -45.60 -6.30
C CYS A 171 20.18 -45.54 -4.85
N GLN A 172 20.31 -44.33 -4.28
CA GLN A 172 20.37 -44.17 -2.83
C GLN A 172 18.96 -44.43 -2.30
N GLN A 173 18.77 -45.63 -1.77
CA GLN A 173 17.59 -46.00 -1.01
C GLN A 173 17.62 -45.20 0.29
N TRP A 174 16.76 -44.19 0.38
CA TRP A 174 16.45 -43.55 1.65
C TRP A 174 15.65 -44.57 2.45
N LEU A 175 16.35 -45.36 3.27
CA LEU A 175 15.71 -46.18 4.29
C LEU A 175 14.92 -45.23 5.20
N GLY A 176 13.64 -45.55 5.36
CA GLY A 176 12.62 -44.71 5.98
C GLY A 176 12.83 -44.43 7.46
#